data_AF-A0A965F2A3-F1
#
_entry.id   AF-A0A965F2A3-F1
#
_cell.length_a   1.000
_cell.length_b   1.000
_cell.length_c   1.000
_cell.angle_alpha   90.00
_cell.angle_beta   90.00
_cell.angle_gamma   90.00
#
_symmetry.space_group_name_H-M   'P 1'
#
loop_
_entity.id
_entity.type
_entity.pdbx_description
1 polymer ?
#
loop_
_entity_poly.entity_id
_entity_poly.type
_entity_poly.pdbx_seq_one_letter_code
_entity_poly.pdbx_strand_id
1 'polypeptide(L)'
;MPPSSTQAEAFEVNFDGIVGPTHNYAGLSFGNVASTEHGGRVSSPRQAALQGLEKAWALHEMGLKQGVIPPQERPHIPTLRTLGFCGTDSEILRQCAQRAPQLLAAVSSASSMWVANACTVSPYADTADGKTHLTPANLLSMFHRSIEPPTTGRVLEAIFSADSFVHHQPLPAAPSFSDEGAANHTRLCADYSQAGVELFVYGDDLSNKAAGPKKYPARQTLPASQAIARSHGLNPDKVVFARQNPDAIDQGVFHNDVIAVGNQDLLFHHEMAFADTQSVYTQLNTALDSELQVIAVPADAVSLEDAVSSYLFNSQLLTVPGQQGSLLVVPVECREVPSVHEYLMALESGSPLIGKVRFFDLRQSMNNGGGPACLRLRVVMSQQQ
;
A
#
# COMPACT_ATOMS: atom_id res chain seq x y z
N MET A 1 -34.31 15.46 27.99
CA MET A 1 -33.00 15.47 27.30
C MET A 1 -33.24 14.89 25.91
N PRO A 2 -32.77 15.53 24.83
CA PRO A 2 -32.76 14.84 23.55
C PRO A 2 -31.86 13.60 23.69
N PRO A 3 -32.16 12.48 22.99
CA PRO A 3 -31.23 11.37 22.97
C PRO A 3 -29.90 11.90 22.46
N SER A 4 -28.81 11.66 23.21
CA SER A 4 -27.46 11.92 22.68
C SER A 4 -27.37 11.14 21.38
N SER A 5 -27.28 11.83 20.26
CA SER A 5 -26.90 11.22 19.00
C SER A 5 -25.50 10.65 19.23
N THR A 6 -25.40 9.37 19.54
CA THR A 6 -24.15 8.64 19.43
C THR A 6 -23.78 8.77 17.96
N GLN A 7 -22.87 9.70 17.64
CA GLN A 7 -22.20 9.72 16.34
C GLN A 7 -21.75 8.29 16.08
N ALA A 8 -22.07 7.76 14.89
CA ALA A 8 -21.66 6.41 14.54
C ALA A 8 -20.12 6.35 14.63
N GLU A 9 -19.61 5.56 15.56
CA GLU A 9 -18.16 5.45 15.78
C GLU A 9 -17.57 4.55 14.70
N ALA A 10 -16.52 5.02 14.02
CA ALA A 10 -15.78 4.27 13.03
C ALA A 10 -14.29 4.45 13.24
N PHE A 11 -13.53 3.41 12.88
CA PHE A 11 -12.09 3.35 13.12
C PHE A 11 -11.39 2.89 11.84
N GLU A 12 -10.21 3.46 11.57
CA GLU A 12 -9.28 2.79 10.68
C GLU A 12 -8.65 1.58 11.41
N VAL A 13 -8.92 0.39 10.90
CA VAL A 13 -8.27 -0.85 11.33
C VAL A 13 -7.13 -1.16 10.37
N ASN A 14 -5.95 -1.39 10.93
CA ASN A 14 -4.75 -1.71 10.17
C ASN A 14 -4.54 -3.22 10.18
N PHE A 15 -4.64 -3.85 9.01
CA PHE A 15 -4.39 -5.28 8.82
C PHE A 15 -2.98 -5.48 8.28
N ASP A 16 -2.08 -6.00 9.10
CA ASP A 16 -0.68 -6.22 8.76
C ASP A 16 -0.45 -7.62 8.16
N GLY A 17 0.35 -7.71 7.09
CA GLY A 17 0.71 -8.97 6.46
C GLY A 17 1.77 -9.73 7.26
N ILE A 18 1.48 -10.97 7.66
CA ILE A 18 2.46 -11.84 8.32
C ILE A 18 3.46 -12.33 7.27
N VAL A 19 4.75 -12.12 7.54
CA VAL A 19 5.82 -12.56 6.64
C VAL A 19 5.87 -14.08 6.55
N GLY A 20 5.87 -14.60 5.31
CA GLY A 20 5.89 -16.04 5.04
C GLY A 20 7.25 -16.70 5.29
N PRO A 21 7.27 -18.02 5.54
CA PRO A 21 8.50 -18.76 5.87
C PRO A 21 9.51 -18.84 4.71
N THR A 22 9.08 -18.56 3.48
CA THR A 22 9.93 -18.55 2.29
C THR A 22 10.50 -17.18 1.96
N HIS A 23 10.40 -16.19 2.86
CA HIS A 23 11.00 -14.85 2.67
C HIS A 23 12.44 -14.94 2.20
N ASN A 24 12.74 -14.29 1.09
CA ASN A 24 14.05 -14.32 0.43
C ASN A 24 14.27 -13.05 -0.39
N TYR A 25 15.52 -12.80 -0.77
CA TYR A 25 15.89 -11.69 -1.65
C TYR A 25 16.24 -12.23 -3.04
N ALA A 26 15.24 -12.33 -3.93
CA ALA A 26 15.43 -12.86 -5.27
C ALA A 26 15.58 -11.79 -6.37
N GLY A 27 15.44 -10.50 -6.05
CA GLY A 27 15.59 -9.40 -7.03
C GLY A 27 14.60 -9.46 -8.18
N LEU A 28 13.34 -9.77 -7.88
CA LEU A 28 12.32 -10.08 -8.89
C LEU A 28 11.57 -8.87 -9.45
N SER A 29 11.75 -7.68 -8.85
CA SER A 29 10.90 -6.52 -9.09
C SER A 29 11.64 -5.39 -9.81
N PHE A 30 11.63 -5.39 -11.15
CA PHE A 30 12.20 -4.28 -11.92
C PHE A 30 11.50 -2.95 -11.60
N GLY A 31 12.29 -1.89 -11.38
CA GLY A 31 11.81 -0.59 -10.88
C GLY A 31 11.69 -0.47 -9.36
N ASN A 32 11.82 -1.57 -8.61
CA ASN A 32 12.08 -1.52 -7.17
C ASN A 32 13.60 -1.65 -6.96
N VAL A 33 14.22 -0.52 -6.60
CA VAL A 33 15.67 -0.41 -6.42
C VAL A 33 16.17 -1.34 -5.31
N ALA A 34 15.50 -1.33 -4.16
CA ALA A 34 15.86 -2.17 -3.02
C ALA A 34 15.86 -3.67 -3.36
N SER A 35 14.80 -4.15 -4.03
CA SER A 35 14.72 -5.56 -4.47
C SER A 35 15.92 -5.94 -5.35
N THR A 36 16.29 -5.07 -6.29
CA THR A 36 17.41 -5.30 -7.22
C THR A 36 18.75 -5.34 -6.49
N GLU A 37 19.00 -4.39 -5.58
CA GLU A 37 20.28 -4.24 -4.87
C GLU A 37 20.55 -5.33 -3.81
N HIS A 38 19.48 -5.92 -3.27
CA HIS A 38 19.57 -6.96 -2.25
C HIS A 38 19.42 -8.38 -2.81
N GLY A 39 19.13 -8.51 -4.11
CA GLY A 39 19.01 -9.80 -4.79
C GLY A 39 20.22 -10.71 -4.54
N GLY A 40 19.96 -11.95 -4.13
CA GLY A 40 20.96 -12.96 -3.82
C GLY A 40 21.51 -12.93 -2.39
N ARG A 41 21.14 -11.94 -1.55
CA ARG A 41 21.54 -11.92 -0.14
C ARG A 41 20.80 -12.97 0.69
N VAL A 42 21.35 -13.30 1.85
CA VAL A 42 20.72 -14.20 2.82
C VAL A 42 19.62 -13.45 3.59
N SER A 43 18.42 -14.02 3.62
CA SER A 43 17.27 -13.52 4.40
C SER A 43 17.16 -14.21 5.76
N SER A 44 16.35 -13.63 6.66
CA SER A 44 15.94 -14.26 7.91
C SER A 44 14.40 -14.22 8.02
N PRO A 45 13.68 -15.25 7.54
CA PRO A 45 12.22 -15.28 7.56
C PRO A 45 11.61 -15.10 8.96
N ARG A 46 12.21 -15.74 9.96
CA ARG A 46 11.76 -15.60 11.36
C ARG A 46 11.92 -14.16 11.86
N GLN A 47 13.07 -13.55 11.60
CA GLN A 47 13.29 -12.15 12.00
C GLN A 47 12.32 -11.22 11.26
N ALA A 48 12.07 -11.45 9.98
CA ALA A 48 11.14 -10.66 9.19
C ALA A 48 9.71 -10.69 9.76
N ALA A 49 9.24 -11.88 10.14
CA ALA A 49 7.94 -12.04 10.79
C ALA A 49 7.90 -11.33 12.16
N LEU A 50 8.95 -11.46 12.97
CA LEU A 50 9.03 -10.81 14.27
C LEU A 50 9.04 -9.28 14.15
N GLN A 51 9.81 -8.71 13.22
CA GLN A 51 9.85 -7.27 12.96
C GLN A 51 8.46 -6.69 12.62
N GLY A 52 7.72 -7.37 11.73
CA GLY A 52 6.35 -6.96 11.38
C GLY A 52 5.39 -7.07 12.57
N LEU A 53 5.46 -8.17 13.34
CA LEU A 53 4.62 -8.39 14.51
C LEU A 53 4.93 -7.40 15.64
N GLU A 54 6.19 -7.07 15.89
CA GLU A 54 6.62 -6.07 16.86
C GLU A 54 6.04 -4.69 16.53
N LYS A 55 6.04 -4.29 15.25
CA LYS A 55 5.40 -3.06 14.79
C LYS A 55 3.89 -3.08 15.05
N ALA A 56 3.19 -4.12 14.59
CA ALA A 56 1.75 -4.25 14.76
C ALA A 56 1.35 -4.24 16.25
N TRP A 57 2.07 -4.99 17.09
CA TRP A 57 1.84 -5.03 18.54
C TRP A 57 2.06 -3.68 19.21
N ALA A 58 3.16 -2.99 18.87
CA ALA A 58 3.47 -1.69 19.43
C ALA A 58 2.46 -0.59 19.07
N LEU A 59 1.80 -0.70 17.92
CA LEU A 59 0.69 0.20 17.53
C LEU A 59 -0.61 -0.17 18.25
N HIS A 60 -0.88 -1.47 18.41
CA HIS A 60 -2.00 -1.95 19.20
C HIS A 60 -1.92 -1.46 20.66
N GLU A 61 -0.74 -1.50 21.28
CA GLU A 61 -0.50 -0.99 22.64
C GLU A 61 -0.76 0.53 22.77
N MET A 62 -0.71 1.28 21.66
CA MET A 62 -1.08 2.71 21.63
C MET A 62 -2.59 2.93 21.46
N GLY A 63 -3.40 1.87 21.41
CA GLY A 63 -4.85 1.94 21.26
C GLY A 63 -5.35 1.89 19.81
N LEU A 64 -4.45 1.70 18.84
CA LEU A 64 -4.84 1.51 17.43
C LEU A 64 -5.44 0.12 17.22
N LYS A 65 -6.39 0.02 16.29
CA LYS A 65 -7.02 -1.25 15.93
C LYS A 65 -6.13 -1.99 14.94
N GLN A 66 -5.74 -3.22 15.30
CA GLN A 66 -4.81 -4.03 14.53
C GLN A 66 -5.39 -5.40 14.22
N GLY A 67 -5.25 -5.83 12.97
CA GLY A 67 -5.53 -7.18 12.50
C GLY A 67 -4.32 -7.75 11.76
N VAL A 68 -4.39 -9.02 11.37
CA VAL A 68 -3.32 -9.68 10.61
C VAL A 68 -3.88 -10.45 9.41
N ILE A 69 -3.11 -10.48 8.32
CA ILE A 69 -3.39 -11.27 7.12
C ILE A 69 -2.33 -12.37 7.02
N PRO A 70 -2.70 -13.65 6.90
CA PRO A 70 -1.76 -14.76 6.87
C PRO A 70 -0.92 -14.78 5.58
N PRO A 71 0.27 -15.42 5.60
CA PRO A 71 1.04 -15.65 4.38
C PRO A 71 0.33 -16.68 3.48
N GLN A 72 0.75 -16.73 2.21
CA GLN A 72 0.22 -17.69 1.23
C GLN A 72 1.07 -18.96 1.13
N GLU A 73 0.52 -20.00 0.50
CA GLU A 73 1.25 -21.23 0.14
C GLU A 73 2.45 -20.91 -0.75
N ARG A 74 3.66 -21.23 -0.27
CA ARG A 74 4.92 -21.07 -0.98
C ARG A 74 5.86 -22.24 -0.62
N PRO A 75 6.59 -22.84 -1.58
CA PRO A 75 6.54 -22.64 -3.04
C PRO A 75 5.16 -22.98 -3.62
N HIS A 76 4.67 -22.17 -4.57
CA HIS A 76 3.34 -22.32 -5.13
C HIS A 76 3.31 -23.39 -6.24
N ILE A 77 3.09 -24.64 -5.83
CA ILE A 77 3.08 -25.81 -6.73
C ILE A 77 2.03 -25.71 -7.85
N PRO A 78 0.80 -25.20 -7.62
CA PRO A 78 -0.19 -25.07 -8.69
C PRO A 78 0.32 -24.29 -9.90
N THR A 79 1.08 -23.21 -9.69
CA THR A 79 1.69 -22.45 -10.80
C THR A 79 2.70 -23.28 -11.58
N LEU A 80 3.54 -24.07 -10.90
CA LEU A 80 4.49 -24.96 -11.58
C LEU A 80 3.77 -26.01 -12.43
N ARG A 81 2.65 -26.57 -11.94
CA ARG A 81 1.83 -27.49 -12.73
C ARG A 81 1.28 -26.83 -13.99
N THR A 82 0.74 -25.61 -13.86
CA THR A 82 0.27 -24.81 -15.01
C THR A 82 1.37 -24.54 -16.03
N LEU A 83 2.62 -24.36 -15.58
CA LEU A 83 3.79 -24.16 -16.43
C LEU A 83 4.39 -25.47 -16.98
N GLY A 84 3.71 -26.60 -16.81
CA GLY A 84 4.06 -27.87 -17.46
C GLY A 84 4.98 -28.78 -16.65
N PHE A 85 5.23 -28.52 -15.37
CA PHE A 85 5.91 -29.46 -14.49
C PHE A 85 4.96 -30.56 -14.02
N CYS A 86 5.37 -31.82 -14.15
CA CYS A 86 4.55 -33.01 -13.85
C CYS A 86 5.17 -33.90 -12.77
N GLY A 87 4.33 -34.69 -12.10
CA GLY A 87 4.74 -35.62 -11.03
C GLY A 87 4.21 -35.22 -9.65
N THR A 88 4.81 -35.80 -8.62
CA THR A 88 4.62 -35.43 -7.20
C THR A 88 5.21 -34.04 -6.93
N ASP A 89 4.77 -33.38 -5.85
CA ASP A 89 5.26 -32.03 -5.51
C ASP A 89 6.79 -31.99 -5.33
N SER A 90 7.36 -33.02 -4.68
CA SER A 90 8.81 -33.17 -4.52
C SER A 90 9.54 -33.32 -5.86
N GLU A 91 8.97 -34.06 -6.81
CA GLU A 91 9.54 -34.20 -8.16
C GLU A 91 9.45 -32.90 -8.95
N ILE A 92 8.33 -32.18 -8.85
CA ILE A 92 8.12 -30.88 -9.47
C ILE A 92 9.15 -29.87 -8.95
N LEU A 93 9.33 -29.80 -7.63
CA LEU A 93 10.33 -28.91 -7.02
C LEU A 93 11.75 -29.25 -7.48
N ARG A 94 12.10 -30.55 -7.51
CA ARG A 94 13.42 -30.99 -8.00
C ARG A 94 13.64 -30.61 -9.46
N GLN A 95 12.64 -30.84 -10.31
CA GLN A 95 12.69 -30.48 -11.72
C GLN A 95 12.83 -28.96 -11.91
N CYS A 96 12.05 -28.17 -11.19
CA CYS A 96 12.08 -26.71 -11.27
C CYS A 96 13.43 -26.15 -10.77
N ALA A 97 13.94 -26.65 -9.65
CA ALA A 97 15.26 -26.26 -9.12
C ALA A 97 16.39 -26.53 -10.12
N GLN A 98 16.34 -27.64 -10.87
CA GLN A 98 17.36 -28.00 -11.86
C GLN A 98 17.22 -27.25 -13.19
N ARG A 99 15.98 -27.05 -13.67
CA ARG A 99 15.72 -26.53 -15.02
C ARG A 99 15.45 -25.03 -15.07
N ALA A 100 14.86 -24.48 -14.02
CA ALA A 100 14.38 -23.11 -13.95
C ALA A 100 14.48 -22.54 -12.52
N PRO A 101 15.67 -22.43 -11.92
CA PRO A 101 15.82 -21.97 -10.54
C PRO A 101 15.26 -20.55 -10.29
N GLN A 102 15.28 -19.67 -11.29
CA GLN A 102 14.65 -18.34 -11.21
C GLN A 102 13.12 -18.43 -11.08
N LEU A 103 12.49 -19.40 -11.73
CA LEU A 103 11.06 -19.66 -11.59
C LEU A 103 10.73 -20.18 -10.18
N LEU A 104 11.58 -21.05 -9.63
CA LEU A 104 11.43 -21.52 -8.24
C LEU A 104 11.46 -20.35 -7.26
N ALA A 105 12.40 -19.40 -7.44
CA ALA A 105 12.44 -18.18 -6.64
C ALA A 105 11.15 -17.36 -6.77
N ALA A 106 10.66 -17.17 -8.00
CA ALA A 106 9.42 -16.43 -8.25
C ALA A 106 8.19 -17.05 -7.57
N VAL A 107 7.99 -18.37 -7.68
CA VAL A 107 6.85 -19.04 -7.02
C VAL A 107 7.05 -19.25 -5.52
N SER A 108 8.21 -18.89 -4.97
CA SER A 108 8.53 -18.98 -3.54
C SER A 108 8.63 -17.61 -2.85
N SER A 109 8.33 -16.52 -3.54
CA SER A 109 8.36 -15.18 -2.97
C SER A 109 7.35 -15.03 -1.83
N ALA A 110 7.75 -14.39 -0.73
CA ALA A 110 6.87 -14.01 0.38
C ALA A 110 6.18 -12.65 0.15
N SER A 111 6.09 -12.19 -1.10
CA SER A 111 5.56 -10.86 -1.48
C SER A 111 4.13 -10.57 -1.02
N SER A 112 3.34 -11.60 -0.72
CA SER A 112 2.00 -11.44 -0.16
C SER A 112 1.99 -10.79 1.24
N MET A 113 3.15 -10.61 1.88
CA MET A 113 3.29 -9.82 3.12
C MET A 113 3.00 -8.33 2.90
N TRP A 114 3.16 -7.81 1.68
CA TRP A 114 2.84 -6.41 1.37
C TRP A 114 1.36 -6.26 1.01
N VAL A 115 0.55 -6.24 2.05
CA VAL A 115 -0.91 -6.22 1.94
C VAL A 115 -1.47 -4.84 1.60
N ALA A 116 -0.65 -3.78 1.56
CA ALA A 116 -1.03 -2.55 0.86
C ALA A 116 -1.41 -2.80 -0.60
N ASN A 117 -0.89 -3.87 -1.23
CA ASN A 117 -1.26 -4.26 -2.58
C ASN A 117 -2.27 -5.42 -2.62
N ALA A 118 -2.79 -5.89 -1.49
CA ALA A 118 -3.69 -7.05 -1.47
C ALA A 118 -5.00 -6.74 -2.22
N CYS A 119 -5.59 -5.58 -1.94
CA CYS A 119 -6.82 -5.11 -2.55
C CYS A 119 -6.92 -3.58 -2.46
N THR A 120 -7.90 -3.02 -3.16
CA THR A 120 -8.44 -1.70 -2.83
C THR A 120 -9.68 -1.88 -1.98
N VAL A 121 -9.84 -1.02 -0.97
CA VAL A 121 -10.96 -1.02 -0.02
C VAL A 121 -11.67 0.33 -0.12
N SER A 122 -12.99 0.31 -0.30
CA SER A 122 -13.83 1.50 -0.17
C SER A 122 -14.82 1.31 0.97
N PRO A 123 -14.76 2.12 2.04
CA PRO A 123 -15.62 1.98 3.21
C PRO A 123 -17.10 2.20 2.92
N TYR A 124 -17.94 1.61 3.77
CA TYR A 124 -19.40 1.74 3.73
C TYR A 124 -19.92 3.19 3.66
N ALA A 125 -19.15 4.17 4.16
CA ALA A 125 -19.54 5.58 4.15
C ALA A 125 -19.45 6.22 2.75
N ASP A 126 -18.74 5.60 1.81
CA ASP A 126 -18.42 6.19 0.51
C ASP A 126 -19.13 5.48 -0.66
N THR A 127 -19.80 4.37 -0.38
CA THR A 127 -20.34 3.44 -1.37
C THR A 127 -21.86 3.57 -1.44
N ALA A 128 -22.42 3.47 -2.65
CA ALA A 128 -23.84 3.74 -2.88
C ALA A 128 -24.80 2.78 -2.15
N ASP A 129 -24.36 1.57 -1.80
CA ASP A 129 -25.15 0.55 -1.11
C ASP A 129 -24.90 0.50 0.41
N GLY A 130 -24.01 1.34 0.93
CA GLY A 130 -23.68 1.41 2.35
C GLY A 130 -22.89 0.18 2.86
N LYS A 131 -22.16 -0.52 1.99
CA LYS A 131 -21.30 -1.67 2.36
C LYS A 131 -19.83 -1.38 2.09
N THR A 132 -18.94 -2.03 2.82
CA THR A 132 -17.50 -1.94 2.55
C THR A 132 -17.14 -2.85 1.39
N HIS A 133 -16.62 -2.30 0.29
CA HIS A 133 -16.23 -3.07 -0.90
C HIS A 133 -14.73 -3.37 -0.90
N LEU A 134 -14.37 -4.59 -1.30
CA LEU A 134 -13.00 -5.03 -1.48
C LEU A 134 -12.81 -5.64 -2.87
N THR A 135 -11.82 -5.15 -3.62
CA THR A 135 -11.40 -5.79 -4.88
C THR A 135 -9.93 -6.19 -4.79
N PRO A 136 -9.58 -7.49 -4.81
CA PRO A 136 -8.19 -7.91 -4.83
C PRO A 136 -7.47 -7.35 -6.07
N ALA A 137 -6.27 -6.82 -5.89
CA ALA A 137 -5.48 -6.28 -6.99
C ALA A 137 -4.94 -7.43 -7.85
N ASN A 138 -4.84 -7.25 -9.16
CA ASN A 138 -4.36 -8.32 -10.05
C ASN A 138 -2.83 -8.47 -10.07
N LEU A 139 -2.09 -7.42 -9.70
CA LEU A 139 -0.63 -7.42 -9.56
C LEU A 139 0.10 -7.92 -10.81
N LEU A 140 -0.48 -7.61 -11.97
CA LEU A 140 -0.04 -8.16 -13.26
C LEU A 140 1.42 -7.81 -13.58
N SER A 141 1.90 -6.65 -13.11
CA SER A 141 3.21 -6.12 -13.47
C SER A 141 4.37 -7.01 -13.05
N MET A 142 4.20 -7.85 -12.02
CA MET A 142 5.23 -8.74 -11.50
C MET A 142 4.72 -10.16 -11.38
N PHE A 143 5.28 -11.10 -12.15
CA PHE A 143 4.79 -12.49 -12.21
C PHE A 143 4.68 -13.19 -10.84
N HIS A 144 5.68 -12.99 -9.96
CA HIS A 144 5.65 -13.58 -8.62
C HIS A 144 4.52 -13.03 -7.73
N ARG A 145 3.99 -11.86 -8.08
CA ARG A 145 2.84 -11.23 -7.43
C ARG A 145 1.52 -11.53 -8.12
N SER A 146 1.50 -11.69 -9.43
CA SER A 146 0.28 -12.01 -10.20
C SER A 146 -0.32 -13.38 -9.86
N ILE A 147 0.38 -14.21 -9.07
CA ILE A 147 -0.13 -15.49 -8.53
C ILE A 147 -0.78 -15.35 -7.14
N GLU A 148 -0.70 -14.17 -6.51
CA GLU A 148 -1.32 -13.86 -5.22
C GLU A 148 -2.86 -13.78 -5.24
N PRO A 149 -3.53 -13.16 -6.25
CA PRO A 149 -4.92 -12.73 -6.13
C PRO A 149 -5.94 -13.83 -5.79
N PRO A 150 -5.86 -15.05 -6.37
CA PRO A 150 -6.82 -16.11 -6.04
C PRO A 150 -6.82 -16.52 -4.56
N THR A 151 -5.64 -16.52 -3.92
CA THR A 151 -5.55 -16.83 -2.49
C THR A 151 -5.89 -15.60 -1.65
N THR A 152 -5.49 -14.39 -2.08
CA THR A 152 -5.86 -13.13 -1.43
C THR A 152 -7.38 -12.99 -1.33
N GLY A 153 -8.14 -13.21 -2.41
CA GLY A 153 -9.60 -13.14 -2.40
C GLY A 153 -10.24 -14.06 -1.36
N ARG A 154 -9.82 -15.33 -1.31
CA ARG A 154 -10.30 -16.31 -0.32
C ARG A 154 -9.97 -15.91 1.12
N VAL A 155 -8.79 -15.33 1.35
CA VAL A 155 -8.38 -14.84 2.67
C VAL A 155 -9.22 -13.63 3.08
N LEU A 156 -9.47 -12.69 2.17
CA LEU A 156 -10.32 -11.53 2.43
C LEU A 156 -11.76 -11.94 2.73
N GLU A 157 -12.34 -12.87 1.96
CA GLU A 157 -13.66 -13.44 2.22
C GLU A 157 -13.76 -14.11 3.59
N ALA A 158 -12.69 -14.81 4.01
CA ALA A 158 -12.64 -15.46 5.32
C ALA A 158 -12.53 -14.46 6.48
N ILE A 159 -11.76 -13.38 6.31
CA ILE A 159 -11.58 -12.34 7.34
C ILE A 159 -12.83 -11.45 7.43
N PHE A 160 -13.32 -10.96 6.29
CA PHE A 160 -14.44 -10.02 6.18
C PHE A 160 -15.71 -10.73 5.72
N SER A 161 -16.18 -11.69 6.52
CA SER A 161 -17.27 -12.60 6.16
C SER A 161 -18.68 -12.07 6.42
N ALA A 162 -18.81 -10.91 7.08
CA ALA A 162 -20.12 -10.32 7.38
C ALA A 162 -20.79 -9.73 6.12
N ASP A 163 -22.13 -9.72 6.10
CA ASP A 163 -22.92 -9.21 4.98
C ASP A 163 -22.73 -7.71 4.67
N SER A 164 -22.08 -6.98 5.58
CA SER A 164 -21.66 -5.59 5.44
C SER A 164 -20.40 -5.42 4.56
N PHE A 165 -19.82 -6.52 4.07
CA PHE A 165 -18.70 -6.54 3.15
C PHE A 165 -19.10 -7.12 1.79
N VAL A 166 -18.58 -6.55 0.71
CA VAL A 166 -18.77 -7.03 -0.67
C VAL A 166 -17.42 -7.36 -1.26
N HIS A 167 -17.26 -8.61 -1.69
CA HIS A 167 -16.04 -9.12 -2.30
C HIS A 167 -16.18 -9.19 -3.82
N HIS A 168 -15.33 -8.44 -4.51
CA HIS A 168 -15.24 -8.47 -5.96
C HIS A 168 -14.15 -9.42 -6.43
N GLN A 169 -14.25 -9.87 -7.67
CA GLN A 169 -13.13 -10.57 -8.32
C GLN A 169 -12.06 -9.55 -8.75
N PRO A 170 -10.77 -9.96 -8.81
CA PRO A 170 -9.73 -9.11 -9.38
C PRO A 170 -10.10 -8.66 -10.80
N LEU A 171 -9.65 -7.46 -11.18
CA LEU A 171 -9.77 -6.99 -12.56
C LEU A 171 -9.08 -7.96 -13.53
N PRO A 172 -9.52 -8.05 -14.80
CA PRO A 172 -8.88 -8.91 -15.80
C PRO A 172 -7.37 -8.72 -15.82
N ALA A 173 -6.62 -9.82 -15.80
CA ALA A 173 -5.17 -9.83 -15.85
C ALA A 173 -4.65 -9.44 -17.25
N ALA A 174 -4.83 -8.16 -17.60
CA ALA A 174 -4.45 -7.57 -18.87
C ALA A 174 -3.73 -6.24 -18.63
N PRO A 175 -2.73 -5.86 -19.46
CA PRO A 175 -1.96 -4.62 -19.26
C PRO A 175 -2.84 -3.36 -19.15
N SER A 176 -3.97 -3.33 -19.87
CA SER A 176 -4.92 -2.21 -19.83
C SER A 176 -5.65 -2.04 -18.49
N PHE A 177 -5.61 -3.05 -17.63
CA PHE A 177 -6.24 -3.07 -16.32
C PHE A 177 -5.22 -3.47 -15.23
N SER A 178 -3.95 -3.14 -15.41
CA SER A 178 -2.92 -3.40 -14.38
C SER A 178 -3.22 -2.60 -13.12
N ASP A 179 -3.28 -3.30 -12.00
CA ASP A 179 -3.76 -2.82 -10.71
C ASP A 179 -2.88 -3.33 -9.55
N GLU A 180 -2.46 -2.42 -8.69
CA GLU A 180 -1.58 -2.64 -7.54
C GLU A 180 -2.26 -2.28 -6.20
N GLY A 181 -3.58 -2.05 -6.20
CA GLY A 181 -4.40 -1.96 -4.98
C GLY A 181 -4.17 -0.70 -4.15
N ALA A 182 -4.31 -0.84 -2.83
CA ALA A 182 -4.31 0.28 -1.89
C ALA A 182 -2.98 1.07 -1.81
N ALA A 183 -1.86 0.53 -2.31
CA ALA A 183 -0.60 1.27 -2.42
C ALA A 183 -0.69 2.48 -3.37
N ASN A 184 -1.68 2.49 -4.26
CA ASN A 184 -2.01 3.60 -5.15
C ASN A 184 -3.33 4.29 -4.81
N HIS A 185 -3.81 4.09 -3.59
CA HIS A 185 -5.07 4.63 -3.10
C HIS A 185 -4.86 5.39 -1.79
N THR A 186 -5.61 6.47 -1.62
CA THR A 186 -5.69 7.19 -0.36
C THR A 186 -7.11 7.67 -0.15
N ARG A 187 -7.64 7.44 1.04
CA ARG A 187 -8.91 7.99 1.46
C ARG A 187 -8.66 9.20 2.34
N LEU A 188 -9.25 10.34 1.98
CA LEU A 188 -9.20 11.57 2.75
C LEU A 188 -10.58 11.92 3.31
N CYS A 189 -10.68 12.32 4.56
CA CYS A 189 -11.97 12.59 5.22
C CYS A 189 -11.79 13.45 6.48
N ALA A 190 -12.81 14.21 6.87
CA ALA A 190 -12.79 14.92 8.15
C ALA A 190 -12.76 13.95 9.36
N ASP A 191 -13.50 12.84 9.26
CA ASP A 191 -13.56 11.79 10.27
C ASP A 191 -13.85 10.45 9.58
N TYR A 192 -13.39 9.33 10.16
CA TYR A 192 -13.55 8.00 9.55
C TYR A 192 -15.02 7.58 9.41
N SER A 193 -15.92 8.10 10.25
CA SER A 193 -17.35 7.79 10.18
C SER A 193 -18.09 8.52 9.05
N GLN A 194 -17.46 9.55 8.48
CA GLN A 194 -18.07 10.42 7.47
C GLN A 194 -17.66 10.00 6.06
N ALA A 195 -18.46 10.40 5.08
CA ALA A 195 -18.11 10.24 3.68
C ALA A 195 -16.77 10.93 3.37
N GLY A 196 -15.87 10.22 2.71
CA GLY A 196 -14.55 10.68 2.33
C GLY A 196 -14.43 10.98 0.84
N VAL A 197 -13.21 11.34 0.45
CA VAL A 197 -12.74 11.47 -0.93
C VAL A 197 -11.73 10.38 -1.19
N GLU A 198 -11.94 9.63 -2.27
CA GLU A 198 -11.06 8.54 -2.69
C GLU A 198 -10.11 9.06 -3.78
N LEU A 199 -8.83 9.19 -3.42
CA LEU A 199 -7.75 9.53 -4.32
C LEU A 199 -7.14 8.26 -4.91
N PHE A 200 -7.30 8.08 -6.22
CA PHE A 200 -6.66 7.03 -6.99
C PHE A 200 -5.49 7.61 -7.78
N VAL A 201 -4.29 7.06 -7.60
CA VAL A 201 -3.08 7.51 -8.27
C VAL A 201 -2.68 6.51 -9.34
N TYR A 202 -2.34 6.96 -10.55
CA TYR A 202 -1.95 6.08 -11.66
C TYR A 202 -0.69 6.60 -12.36
N GLY A 203 0.03 5.72 -13.05
CA GLY A 203 1.22 6.09 -13.84
C GLY A 203 0.97 6.12 -15.35
N ASP A 204 0.03 5.29 -15.86
CA ASP A 204 -0.29 5.19 -17.28
C ASP A 204 -1.80 5.35 -17.54
N ASP A 205 -2.16 6.24 -18.46
CA ASP A 205 -3.54 6.46 -18.91
C ASP A 205 -3.88 5.70 -20.20
N LEU A 206 -2.91 4.99 -20.80
CA LEU A 206 -2.97 4.27 -22.07
C LEU A 206 -3.21 5.14 -23.32
N SER A 207 -3.54 6.42 -23.16
CA SER A 207 -3.87 7.36 -24.23
C SER A 207 -2.64 8.14 -24.71
N ASN A 208 -1.75 8.49 -23.78
CA ASN A 208 -0.53 9.23 -24.04
C ASN A 208 0.67 8.60 -23.36
N LYS A 209 1.24 7.58 -24.01
CA LYS A 209 2.46 6.89 -23.53
C LYS A 209 3.67 7.82 -23.40
N ALA A 210 3.74 8.90 -24.18
CA ALA A 210 4.85 9.84 -24.12
C ALA A 210 4.87 10.67 -22.83
N ALA A 211 3.72 10.78 -22.13
CA ALA A 211 3.61 11.41 -20.83
C ALA A 211 3.86 10.45 -19.64
N GLY A 212 4.13 9.18 -19.92
CA GLY A 212 4.47 8.17 -18.91
C GLY A 212 5.97 8.13 -18.59
N PRO A 213 6.37 7.30 -17.61
CA PRO A 213 7.77 7.06 -17.27
C PRO A 213 8.53 6.42 -18.44
N LYS A 214 9.85 6.66 -18.51
CA LYS A 214 10.72 6.24 -19.62
C LYS A 214 11.64 5.08 -19.26
N LYS A 215 11.98 4.91 -17.98
CA LYS A 215 12.94 3.94 -17.47
C LYS A 215 12.26 2.79 -16.73
N TYR A 216 11.34 3.08 -15.83
CA TYR A 216 10.64 2.08 -15.03
C TYR A 216 9.15 1.99 -15.39
N PRO A 217 8.53 0.80 -15.27
CA PRO A 217 7.15 0.62 -15.68
C PRO A 217 6.17 1.31 -14.72
N ALA A 218 5.17 2.00 -15.28
CA ALA A 218 3.97 2.37 -14.54
C ALA A 218 3.11 1.13 -14.31
N ARG A 219 2.99 0.70 -13.05
CA ARG A 219 2.28 -0.54 -12.69
C ARG A 219 0.76 -0.36 -12.53
N GLN A 220 0.32 0.86 -12.26
CA GLN A 220 -1.09 1.22 -12.12
C GLN A 220 -1.58 1.97 -13.36
N THR A 221 -2.72 1.53 -13.88
CA THR A 221 -3.37 2.18 -15.03
C THR A 221 -4.62 2.95 -14.61
N LEU A 222 -4.88 4.10 -15.26
CA LEU A 222 -6.11 4.88 -15.02
C LEU A 222 -7.39 4.04 -15.26
N PRO A 223 -7.50 3.23 -16.33
CA PRO A 223 -8.70 2.41 -16.53
C PRO A 223 -8.93 1.37 -15.44
N ALA A 224 -7.87 0.83 -14.82
CA ALA A 224 -8.00 -0.03 -13.63
C ALA A 224 -8.62 0.74 -12.46
N SER A 225 -8.04 1.89 -12.10
CA SER A 225 -8.55 2.73 -11.01
C SER A 225 -10.01 3.15 -11.24
N GLN A 226 -10.36 3.54 -12.46
CA GLN A 226 -11.74 3.88 -12.80
C GLN A 226 -12.68 2.66 -12.76
N ALA A 227 -12.21 1.46 -13.11
CA ALA A 227 -13.00 0.25 -12.99
C ALA A 227 -13.33 -0.09 -11.54
N ILE A 228 -12.36 0.05 -10.63
CA ILE A 228 -12.57 -0.12 -9.19
C ILE A 228 -13.59 0.90 -8.66
N ALA A 229 -13.40 2.18 -8.97
CA ALA A 229 -14.33 3.22 -8.51
C ALA A 229 -15.79 2.95 -8.96
N ARG A 230 -15.98 2.44 -10.18
CA ARG A 230 -17.30 2.04 -10.69
C ARG A 230 -17.84 0.79 -9.98
N SER A 231 -17.03 -0.26 -9.80
CA SER A 231 -17.49 -1.51 -9.17
C SER A 231 -17.81 -1.33 -7.69
N HIS A 232 -17.15 -0.40 -7.02
CA HIS A 232 -17.41 -0.03 -5.63
C HIS A 232 -18.60 0.94 -5.47
N GLY A 233 -19.18 1.43 -6.57
CA GLY A 233 -20.32 2.35 -6.50
C GLY A 233 -19.99 3.69 -5.84
N LEU A 234 -18.76 4.19 -6.03
CA LEU A 234 -18.32 5.45 -5.45
C LEU A 234 -19.03 6.63 -6.09
N ASN A 235 -19.31 7.67 -5.30
CA ASN A 235 -19.81 8.93 -5.81
C ASN A 235 -18.74 9.62 -6.70
N PRO A 236 -19.00 9.87 -8.00
CA PRO A 236 -18.04 10.53 -8.89
C PRO A 236 -17.54 11.89 -8.39
N ASP A 237 -18.35 12.64 -7.63
CA ASP A 237 -17.97 13.94 -7.08
C ASP A 237 -17.02 13.81 -5.86
N LYS A 238 -16.83 12.59 -5.36
CA LYS A 238 -15.94 12.24 -4.23
C LYS A 238 -14.77 11.36 -4.68
N VAL A 239 -14.47 11.29 -5.98
CA VAL A 239 -13.35 10.51 -6.51
C VAL A 239 -12.41 11.43 -7.29
N VAL A 240 -11.12 11.36 -6.98
CA VAL A 240 -10.07 12.09 -7.70
C VAL A 240 -9.09 11.11 -8.31
N PHE A 241 -8.80 11.27 -9.61
CA PHE A 241 -7.79 10.49 -10.31
C PHE A 241 -6.56 11.37 -10.59
N ALA A 242 -5.45 11.07 -9.93
CA ALA A 242 -4.21 11.84 -10.07
C ALA A 242 -3.16 11.03 -10.83
N ARG A 243 -2.49 11.67 -11.79
CA ARG A 243 -1.31 11.06 -12.41
C ARG A 243 -0.11 11.27 -11.50
N GLN A 244 0.58 10.18 -11.16
CA GLN A 244 1.88 10.25 -10.51
C GLN A 244 2.91 10.91 -11.43
N ASN A 245 3.86 11.65 -10.86
CA ASN A 245 4.92 12.24 -11.64
C ASN A 245 5.77 11.13 -12.32
N PRO A 246 5.86 11.09 -13.67
CA PRO A 246 6.63 10.06 -14.37
C PRO A 246 8.13 10.08 -14.02
N ASP A 247 8.69 11.26 -13.72
CA ASP A 247 10.09 11.39 -13.33
C ASP A 247 10.34 10.76 -11.95
N ALA A 248 9.33 10.75 -11.08
CA ALA A 248 9.42 10.08 -9.78
C ALA A 248 9.38 8.56 -9.93
N ILE A 249 8.51 8.05 -10.82
CA ILE A 249 8.48 6.61 -11.13
C ILE A 249 9.84 6.15 -11.67
N ASP A 250 10.46 6.93 -12.55
CA ASP A 250 11.78 6.62 -13.12
C ASP A 250 12.93 6.66 -12.10
N GLN A 251 12.70 7.22 -10.91
CA GLN A 251 13.63 7.22 -9.78
C GLN A 251 13.31 6.15 -8.73
N GLY A 252 12.34 5.27 -8.97
CA GLY A 252 12.05 4.12 -8.11
C GLY A 252 10.76 4.22 -7.31
N VAL A 253 9.93 5.25 -7.55
CA VAL A 253 8.59 5.37 -6.96
C VAL A 253 7.61 4.49 -7.76
N PHE A 254 7.66 3.18 -7.54
CA PHE A 254 6.83 2.22 -8.28
C PHE A 254 5.37 2.18 -7.81
N HIS A 255 5.07 2.74 -6.64
CA HIS A 255 3.74 2.93 -6.05
C HIS A 255 3.63 4.31 -5.39
N ASN A 256 2.41 4.85 -5.26
CA ASN A 256 2.18 6.15 -4.63
C ASN A 256 2.59 6.19 -3.16
N ASP A 257 2.39 5.09 -2.43
CA ASP A 257 2.82 4.96 -1.03
C ASP A 257 4.35 5.02 -0.83
N VAL A 258 5.15 5.19 -1.88
CA VAL A 258 6.60 5.46 -1.78
C VAL A 258 6.90 6.98 -1.82
N ILE A 259 5.92 7.83 -2.18
CA ILE A 259 6.10 9.29 -2.30
C ILE A 259 4.99 10.14 -1.65
N ALA A 260 3.87 9.53 -1.26
CA ALA A 260 2.75 10.21 -0.61
C ALA A 260 1.96 9.26 0.31
N VAL A 261 1.50 9.78 1.43
CA VAL A 261 0.56 9.11 2.34
C VAL A 261 -0.45 10.13 2.88
N GLY A 262 -1.71 9.75 2.92
CA GLY A 262 -2.77 10.58 3.52
C GLY A 262 -3.50 9.86 4.65
N ASN A 263 -4.03 10.64 5.58
CA ASN A 263 -4.80 10.18 6.73
C ASN A 263 -5.76 11.29 7.15
N GLN A 264 -7.05 10.97 7.28
CA GLN A 264 -8.09 11.99 7.48
C GLN A 264 -7.98 13.11 6.44
N ASP A 265 -7.93 14.39 6.81
CA ASP A 265 -7.81 15.52 5.90
C ASP A 265 -6.35 15.96 5.68
N LEU A 266 -5.37 15.17 6.14
CA LEU A 266 -3.94 15.43 6.00
C LEU A 266 -3.30 14.61 4.88
N LEU A 267 -2.64 15.28 3.94
CA LEU A 267 -1.80 14.67 2.91
C LEU A 267 -0.33 15.03 3.14
N PHE A 268 0.51 14.02 3.40
CA PHE A 268 1.97 14.14 3.52
C PHE A 268 2.63 13.57 2.25
N HIS A 269 3.31 14.41 1.48
CA HIS A 269 3.91 13.97 0.22
C HIS A 269 5.13 14.78 -0.19
N HIS A 270 5.95 14.23 -1.08
CA HIS A 270 7.03 14.97 -1.73
C HIS A 270 6.47 15.94 -2.78
N GLU A 271 7.09 17.09 -3.01
CA GLU A 271 6.61 18.07 -4.00
C GLU A 271 6.53 17.49 -5.43
N MET A 272 7.38 16.50 -5.73
CA MET A 272 7.39 15.76 -7.00
C MET A 272 6.42 14.57 -7.04
N ALA A 273 5.47 14.41 -6.11
CA ALA A 273 4.57 13.25 -6.08
C ALA A 273 3.65 13.14 -7.31
N PHE A 274 3.08 14.26 -7.77
CA PHE A 274 2.06 14.28 -8.82
C PHE A 274 2.56 15.04 -10.05
N ALA A 275 2.03 14.69 -11.23
CA ALA A 275 2.35 15.41 -12.46
C ALA A 275 1.80 16.84 -12.49
N ASP A 276 0.69 17.09 -11.79
CA ASP A 276 0.08 18.41 -11.60
C ASP A 276 -0.49 18.55 -10.18
N THR A 277 0.38 18.89 -9.23
CA THR A 277 0.04 18.99 -7.80
C THR A 277 -1.05 20.02 -7.52
N GLN A 278 -1.03 21.18 -8.20
CA GLN A 278 -2.00 22.24 -7.95
C GLN A 278 -3.42 21.86 -8.42
N SER A 279 -3.52 21.16 -9.54
CA SER A 279 -4.79 20.60 -10.00
C SER A 279 -5.30 19.53 -9.04
N VAL A 280 -4.42 18.65 -8.53
CA VAL A 280 -4.78 17.65 -7.53
C VAL A 280 -5.33 18.29 -6.26
N TYR A 281 -4.66 19.31 -5.69
CA TYR A 281 -5.19 20.02 -4.51
C TYR A 281 -6.54 20.67 -4.78
N THR A 282 -6.70 21.29 -5.94
CA THR A 282 -7.96 21.95 -6.32
C THR A 282 -9.11 20.95 -6.37
N GLN A 283 -8.88 19.79 -7.00
CA GLN A 283 -9.86 18.71 -7.08
C GLN A 283 -10.16 18.10 -5.71
N LEU A 284 -9.13 17.88 -4.88
CA LEU A 284 -9.30 17.36 -3.52
C LEU A 284 -10.07 18.32 -2.63
N ASN A 285 -9.75 19.61 -2.63
CA ASN A 285 -10.49 20.63 -1.86
C ASN A 285 -11.95 20.69 -2.28
N THR A 286 -12.21 20.66 -3.59
CA THR A 286 -13.57 20.66 -4.13
C THR A 286 -14.33 19.40 -3.72
N ALA A 287 -13.71 18.23 -3.84
CA ALA A 287 -14.32 16.96 -3.47
C ALA A 287 -14.51 16.85 -1.95
N LEU A 288 -13.59 17.37 -1.12
CA LEU A 288 -13.70 17.33 0.34
C LEU A 288 -14.77 18.29 0.86
N ASP A 289 -15.07 19.36 0.11
CA ASP A 289 -15.84 20.52 0.57
C ASP A 289 -15.17 21.19 1.79
N SER A 290 -13.85 21.12 1.83
CA SER A 290 -13.01 21.72 2.88
C SER A 290 -11.59 21.94 2.36
N GLU A 291 -10.81 22.73 3.11
CA GLU A 291 -9.38 22.88 2.83
C GLU A 291 -8.62 21.61 3.25
N LEU A 292 -7.87 21.03 2.32
CA LEU A 292 -6.95 19.93 2.54
C LEU A 292 -5.77 20.41 3.36
N GLN A 293 -5.45 19.71 4.44
CA GLN A 293 -4.22 19.94 5.18
C GLN A 293 -3.07 19.26 4.45
N VAL A 294 -1.99 19.98 4.20
CA VAL A 294 -0.88 19.50 3.37
C VAL A 294 0.44 19.69 4.08
N ILE A 295 1.26 18.65 4.09
CA ILE A 295 2.69 18.72 4.35
C ILE A 295 3.39 18.32 3.05
N ALA A 296 3.75 19.31 2.25
CA ALA A 296 4.53 19.12 1.03
C ALA A 296 6.02 19.23 1.38
N VAL A 297 6.78 18.15 1.17
CA VAL A 297 8.22 18.13 1.41
C VAL A 297 8.94 18.66 0.17
N PRO A 298 9.65 19.79 0.25
CA PRO A 298 10.37 20.32 -0.88
C PRO A 298 11.65 19.53 -1.14
N ALA A 299 12.06 19.43 -2.41
CA ALA A 299 13.21 18.64 -2.83
C ALA A 299 14.54 19.23 -2.34
N ASP A 300 14.55 20.50 -1.94
CA ASP A 300 15.70 21.17 -1.32
C ASP A 300 15.93 20.75 0.14
N ALA A 301 14.88 20.29 0.84
CA ALA A 301 14.97 19.76 2.20
C ALA A 301 15.22 18.24 2.20
N VAL A 302 14.49 17.49 1.36
CA VAL A 302 14.67 16.05 1.19
C VAL A 302 14.64 15.75 -0.29
N SER A 303 15.77 15.33 -0.85
CA SER A 303 15.82 14.96 -2.27
C SER A 303 14.94 13.74 -2.56
N LEU A 304 14.54 13.57 -3.81
CA LEU A 304 13.76 12.39 -4.21
C LEU A 304 14.55 11.08 -4.00
N GLU A 305 15.87 11.09 -4.21
CA GLU A 305 16.74 9.96 -3.93
C GLU A 305 16.75 9.58 -2.44
N ASP A 306 16.84 10.58 -1.56
CA ASP A 306 16.77 10.38 -0.11
C ASP A 306 15.38 9.87 0.33
N ALA A 307 14.31 10.40 -0.28
CA ALA A 307 12.95 9.93 -0.02
C ALA A 307 12.76 8.45 -0.40
N VAL A 308 13.28 8.04 -1.57
CA VAL A 308 13.19 6.66 -2.05
C VAL A 308 14.09 5.72 -1.26
N SER A 309 15.31 6.12 -0.91
CA SER A 309 16.23 5.27 -0.15
C SER A 309 15.82 5.10 1.32
N SER A 310 15.25 6.14 1.93
CA SER A 310 14.78 6.11 3.32
C SER A 310 13.38 5.54 3.52
N TYR A 311 12.57 5.47 2.46
CA TYR A 311 11.14 5.14 2.52
C TYR A 311 10.32 6.10 3.40
N LEU A 312 10.69 7.39 3.46
CA LEU A 312 10.00 8.42 4.26
C LEU A 312 8.48 8.41 4.07
N PHE A 313 8.02 8.34 2.82
CA PHE A 313 6.59 8.38 2.51
C PHE A 313 5.91 7.01 2.56
N ASN A 314 6.67 5.91 2.67
CA ASN A 314 6.11 4.61 3.02
C ASN A 314 5.88 4.45 4.52
N SER A 315 5.55 5.57 5.16
CA SER A 315 5.23 5.68 6.57
C SER A 315 3.75 5.42 6.80
N GLN A 316 3.39 5.06 8.04
CA GLN A 316 1.98 5.15 8.45
C GLN A 316 1.77 6.51 9.10
N LEU A 317 0.84 7.28 8.56
CA LEU A 317 0.30 8.48 9.17
C LEU A 317 -0.98 8.08 9.93
N LEU A 318 -1.02 8.25 11.25
CA LEU A 318 -2.02 7.63 12.12
C LEU A 318 -2.60 8.61 13.12
N THR A 319 -3.91 8.56 13.32
CA THR A 319 -4.61 9.27 14.40
C THR A 319 -4.62 8.40 15.66
N VAL A 320 -3.86 8.77 16.68
CA VAL A 320 -3.80 8.01 17.94
C VAL A 320 -4.88 8.53 18.90
N PRO A 321 -5.75 7.67 19.45
CA PRO A 321 -6.81 8.10 20.37
C PRO A 321 -6.27 8.92 21.55
N GLY A 322 -6.87 10.10 21.77
CA GLY A 322 -6.50 10.99 22.87
C GLY A 322 -5.18 11.76 22.70
N GLN A 323 -4.54 11.68 21.53
CA GLN A 323 -3.35 12.47 21.21
C GLN A 323 -3.68 13.57 20.20
N GLN A 324 -2.96 14.70 20.29
CA GLN A 324 -3.01 15.77 19.29
C GLN A 324 -1.94 15.53 18.22
N GLY A 325 -2.27 15.86 16.98
CA GLY A 325 -1.40 15.60 15.83
C GLY A 325 -1.34 14.12 15.47
N SER A 326 -0.85 13.84 14.26
CA SER A 326 -0.68 12.48 13.77
C SER A 326 0.61 11.85 14.31
N LEU A 327 0.57 10.54 14.56
CA LEU A 327 1.75 9.71 14.70
C LEU A 327 2.27 9.34 13.32
N LEU A 328 3.54 9.62 13.06
CA LEU A 328 4.25 9.20 11.85
C LEU A 328 5.15 8.00 12.15
N VAL A 329 4.83 6.85 11.59
CA VAL A 329 5.57 5.59 11.76
C VAL A 329 6.48 5.39 10.56
N VAL A 330 7.79 5.51 10.77
CA VAL A 330 8.82 5.44 9.72
C VAL A 330 9.75 4.24 9.93
N PRO A 331 10.40 3.73 8.86
CA PRO A 331 11.45 2.74 9.02
C PRO A 331 12.73 3.36 9.60
N VAL A 332 13.65 2.55 10.15
CA VAL A 332 14.90 3.04 10.77
C VAL A 332 15.84 3.72 9.78
N GLU A 333 15.74 3.41 8.49
CA GLU A 333 16.48 4.01 7.38
C GLU A 333 16.24 5.54 7.32
N CYS A 334 15.06 6.02 7.72
CA CYS A 334 14.79 7.46 7.86
C CYS A 334 15.66 8.16 8.93
N ARG A 335 16.24 7.41 9.87
CA ARG A 335 17.24 7.93 10.83
C ARG A 335 18.65 7.91 10.25
N GLU A 336 18.90 6.99 9.33
CA GLU A 336 20.23 6.75 8.75
C GLU A 336 20.54 7.73 7.61
N VAL A 337 19.51 8.28 6.95
CA VAL A 337 19.63 9.34 5.95
C VAL A 337 19.56 10.72 6.61
N PRO A 338 20.65 11.52 6.63
CA PRO A 338 20.72 12.76 7.43
C PRO A 338 19.65 13.81 7.09
N SER A 339 19.44 14.10 5.81
CA SER A 339 18.43 15.08 5.34
C SER A 339 17.02 14.71 5.82
N VAL A 340 16.67 13.43 5.71
CA VAL A 340 15.38 12.88 6.17
C VAL A 340 15.26 12.95 7.68
N HIS A 341 16.31 12.58 8.41
CA HIS A 341 16.29 12.61 9.86
C HIS A 341 16.12 14.04 10.39
N GLU A 342 16.89 14.98 9.86
CA GLU A 342 16.80 16.41 10.20
C GLU A 342 15.40 16.95 9.90
N TYR A 343 14.86 16.64 8.72
CA TYR A 343 13.50 17.04 8.34
C TYR A 343 12.45 16.48 9.31
N LEU A 344 12.52 15.20 9.66
CA LEU A 344 11.57 14.56 10.60
C LEU A 344 11.63 15.16 12.01
N MET A 345 12.82 15.51 12.50
CA MET A 345 12.97 16.15 13.81
C MET A 345 12.46 17.59 13.80
N ALA A 346 12.67 18.33 12.71
CA ALA A 346 12.08 19.64 12.51
C ALA A 346 10.54 19.57 12.43
N LEU A 347 10.02 18.55 11.73
CA LEU A 347 8.58 18.33 11.57
C LEU A 347 7.90 18.00 12.91
N GLU A 348 8.46 17.07 13.69
CA GLU A 348 7.95 16.68 15.01
C GLU A 348 7.97 17.83 16.03
N SER A 349 8.99 18.70 15.96
CA SER A 349 9.13 19.82 16.90
C SER A 349 8.37 21.08 16.49
N GLY A 350 8.14 21.29 15.19
CA GLY A 350 7.60 22.53 14.65
C GLY A 350 6.17 22.46 14.11
N SER A 351 5.66 21.28 13.75
CA SER A 351 4.34 21.15 13.14
C SER A 351 3.29 20.66 14.14
N PRO A 352 2.14 21.35 14.30
CA PRO A 352 1.03 20.83 15.10
C PRO A 352 0.36 19.60 14.45
N LEU A 353 0.64 19.33 13.17
CA LEU A 353 0.04 18.24 12.42
C LEU A 353 0.70 16.89 12.72
N ILE A 354 1.95 16.89 13.18
CA ILE A 354 2.71 15.69 13.52
C ILE A 354 3.09 15.77 15.00
N GLY A 355 2.39 15.00 15.83
CA GLY A 355 2.63 14.99 17.28
C GLY A 355 3.81 14.10 17.69
N LYS A 356 4.11 13.07 16.88
CA LYS A 356 5.19 12.13 17.19
C LYS A 356 5.74 11.44 15.94
N VAL A 357 7.05 11.24 15.88
CA VAL A 357 7.72 10.35 14.91
C VAL A 357 8.23 9.10 15.64
N ARG A 358 7.89 7.91 15.13
CA ARG A 358 8.31 6.62 15.70
C ARG A 358 8.99 5.76 14.64
N PHE A 359 10.18 5.28 14.97
CA PHE A 359 11.02 4.46 14.08
C PHE A 359 10.87 2.98 14.42
N PHE A 360 10.76 2.13 13.40
CA PHE A 360 10.76 0.67 13.56
C PHE A 360 11.81 0.00 12.67
N ASP A 361 12.51 -0.99 13.22
CA ASP A 361 13.41 -1.82 12.43
C ASP A 361 12.60 -2.84 11.62
N LEU A 362 12.48 -2.57 10.32
CA LEU A 362 11.81 -3.41 9.35
C LEU A 362 12.77 -3.86 8.25
N ARG A 363 14.08 -3.93 8.54
CA ARG A 363 15.13 -4.18 7.54
C ARG A 363 14.87 -5.39 6.66
N GLN A 364 14.27 -6.46 7.19
CA GLN A 364 13.98 -7.64 6.37
C GLN A 364 12.95 -7.37 5.26
N SER A 365 11.97 -6.50 5.50
CA SER A 365 11.01 -6.06 4.50
C SER A 365 11.58 -4.93 3.64
N MET A 366 12.26 -3.96 4.25
CA MET A 366 12.89 -2.82 3.59
C MET A 366 13.93 -3.24 2.53
N ASN A 367 14.71 -4.29 2.79
CA ASN A 367 15.67 -4.84 1.82
C ASN A 367 14.99 -5.42 0.56
N ASN A 368 13.69 -5.70 0.58
CA ASN A 368 12.91 -6.04 -0.62
C ASN A 368 12.04 -4.87 -1.12
N GLY A 369 12.16 -3.69 -0.51
CA GLY A 369 11.45 -2.47 -0.86
C GLY A 369 10.03 -2.38 -0.31
N GLY A 370 9.79 -2.82 0.93
CA GLY A 370 8.53 -2.53 1.63
C GLY A 370 8.77 -2.01 3.04
N GLY A 371 8.27 -0.81 3.32
CA GLY A 371 8.34 -0.17 4.63
C GLY A 371 7.07 -0.41 5.48
N PRO A 372 6.86 0.42 6.51
CA PRO A 372 5.71 0.32 7.42
C PRO A 372 4.34 0.29 6.73
N ALA A 373 4.16 1.11 5.69
CA ALA A 373 2.88 1.20 4.97
C ALA A 373 2.66 0.02 4.04
N CYS A 374 3.68 -0.44 3.30
CA CYS A 374 3.53 -1.60 2.41
C CYS A 374 3.03 -2.84 3.15
N LEU A 375 3.45 -3.02 4.41
CA LEU A 375 3.06 -4.16 5.25
C LEU A 375 1.61 -4.13 5.72
N ARG A 376 0.84 -3.06 5.49
CA ARG A 376 -0.49 -2.89 6.10
C ARG A 376 -1.57 -2.43 5.13
N LEU A 377 -2.73 -3.07 5.21
CA LEU A 377 -3.97 -2.68 4.54
C LEU A 377 -4.82 -1.87 5.53
N ARG A 378 -5.30 -0.70 5.10
CA ARG A 378 -6.21 0.13 5.89
C ARG A 378 -7.65 -0.25 5.56
N VAL A 379 -8.45 -0.49 6.59
CA VAL A 379 -9.88 -0.80 6.45
C VAL A 379 -10.64 0.04 7.46
N VAL A 380 -11.42 1.01 6.99
CA VAL A 380 -12.32 1.76 7.86
C VAL A 380 -13.54 0.89 8.16
N MET A 381 -13.83 0.73 9.45
CA MET A 381 -14.88 -0.14 9.96
C MET A 381 -15.70 0.62 10.98
N SER A 382 -17.03 0.51 10.88
CA SER A 382 -17.93 0.94 11.96
C SER A 382 -17.72 0.08 13.21
N GLN A 383 -18.20 0.51 14.37
CA GLN A 383 -18.17 -0.31 15.59
C GLN A 383 -18.86 -1.69 15.45
N GLN A 384 -19.80 -1.86 14.52
CA GLN A 384 -20.48 -3.13 14.26
C GLN A 384 -19.69 -4.06 13.33
N GLN A 385 -18.94 -3.49 12.39
CA GLN A 385 -18.04 -4.21 11.50
C GLN A 385 -16.79 -4.63 12.27
#